data_AF-C5M8Q6-F1
#
_entry.id   AF-C5M8Q6-F1
#
_cell.length_a   1.000
_cell.length_b   1.000
_cell.length_c   1.000
_cell.angle_alpha   90.00
_cell.angle_beta   90.00
_cell.angle_gamma   90.00
#
_symmetry.space_group_name_H-M   'P 1'
#
loop_
_entity.id
_entity.type
_entity.pdbx_description
1 polymer ?
#
loop_
_entity_poly.entity_id
_entity_poly.type
_entity_poly.pdbx_seq_one_letter_code
_entity_poly.pdbx_strand_id
1 'polypeptide(L)'
;MSITYYTKLDQLQVKIYDLLSSLSQLPDLEDEASFQTSYNNITLEIDQLLIDYKDYLRILKSKDKSNRLKTYELKYQSLKQKLRNLQVYINEQKQDKLHEYRIKHFNLDNKPKEDDSTNDTTSARDQLFANRSQKIQKESELSINQQIVQQNKQITKSLQTSRQLLSASILQSELNIENLDQQTKDLYKLNENFLQFNDLLNKSKQIVKFIEKQDKADRQRIYLSMGFFILCCCWVVYRRILRRPIKILLWSFFKIFNIFGWLFGGSGSVGKVTEELSTTEILMSTIVAATSSVLDEIADTTSLIESVVDALSSGESIIESVTSTVSERIVDEL
;
A
#
# COMPACT_ATOMS: atom_id res chain seq x y z
N MET A 1 1.83 -15.27 -31.21
CA MET A 1 1.69 -15.34 -29.74
C MET A 1 0.87 -14.18 -29.18
N SER A 2 0.97 -12.93 -29.65
CA SER A 2 0.05 -11.84 -29.24
C SER A 2 -1.39 -12.06 -29.71
N ILE A 3 -1.57 -12.57 -30.93
CA ILE A 3 -2.88 -12.87 -31.55
C ILE A 3 -3.74 -13.79 -30.66
N THR A 4 -3.14 -14.84 -30.09
CA THR A 4 -3.85 -15.81 -29.24
C THR A 4 -4.35 -15.21 -27.92
N TYR A 5 -3.70 -14.16 -27.41
CA TYR A 5 -4.18 -13.47 -26.21
C TYR A 5 -5.34 -12.52 -26.51
N TYR A 6 -5.34 -11.87 -27.67
CA TYR A 6 -6.48 -11.06 -28.11
C TYR A 6 -7.73 -11.90 -28.32
N THR A 7 -7.61 -13.10 -28.89
CA THR A 7 -8.75 -14.03 -29.05
C THR A 7 -9.33 -14.48 -27.71
N LYS A 8 -8.45 -14.70 -26.71
CA LYS A 8 -8.88 -15.00 -25.33
C LYS A 8 -9.57 -13.81 -24.66
N LEU A 9 -9.10 -12.58 -24.90
CA LEU A 9 -9.76 -11.36 -24.42
C LEU A 9 -11.17 -11.22 -25.00
N ASP A 10 -11.34 -11.48 -26.29
CA ASP A 10 -12.66 -11.41 -26.94
C ASP A 10 -13.62 -12.47 -26.39
N GLN A 11 -13.15 -13.71 -26.18
CA GLN A 11 -13.97 -14.75 -25.54
C GLN A 11 -14.41 -14.37 -24.13
N LEU A 12 -13.51 -13.76 -23.35
CA LEU A 12 -13.80 -13.32 -21.99
C LEU A 12 -14.77 -12.12 -21.98
N GLN A 13 -14.62 -11.22 -22.95
CA GLN A 13 -15.55 -10.11 -23.17
C GLN A 13 -16.98 -10.62 -23.43
N VAL A 14 -17.15 -11.59 -24.33
CA VAL A 14 -18.47 -12.17 -24.64
C VAL A 14 -19.11 -12.81 -23.41
N LYS A 15 -18.34 -13.60 -22.65
CA LYS A 15 -18.83 -14.23 -21.40
C LYS A 15 -19.30 -13.19 -20.39
N ILE A 16 -18.56 -12.10 -20.21
CA ILE A 16 -18.97 -11.06 -19.26
C ILE A 16 -20.25 -10.37 -19.75
N TYR A 17 -20.42 -10.15 -21.06
CA TYR A 17 -21.67 -9.58 -21.59
C TYR A 17 -22.87 -10.50 -21.40
N ASP A 18 -22.71 -11.82 -21.58
CA ASP A 18 -23.79 -12.79 -21.33
C ASP A 18 -24.21 -12.80 -19.86
N LEU A 19 -23.26 -12.84 -18.93
CA LEU A 19 -23.55 -12.79 -17.48
C LEU A 19 -24.18 -11.45 -17.08
N LEU A 20 -23.71 -10.35 -17.66
CA LEU A 20 -24.24 -9.02 -17.40
C LEU A 20 -25.65 -8.85 -18.02
N SER A 21 -25.94 -9.54 -19.12
CA SER A 21 -27.30 -9.61 -19.68
C SER A 21 -28.24 -10.46 -18.82
N SER A 22 -27.73 -11.56 -18.26
CA SER A 22 -28.45 -12.43 -17.32
C SER A 22 -28.79 -11.66 -16.04
N LEU A 23 -27.84 -10.87 -15.51
CA LEU A 23 -28.04 -10.01 -14.34
C LEU A 23 -29.16 -8.96 -14.56
N SER A 24 -29.28 -8.45 -15.79
CA SER A 24 -30.34 -7.50 -16.16
C SER A 24 -31.73 -8.14 -16.24
N GLN A 25 -31.83 -9.46 -16.39
CA GLN A 25 -33.11 -10.19 -16.53
C GLN A 25 -33.64 -10.76 -15.22
N LEU A 26 -32.89 -10.65 -14.12
CA LEU A 26 -33.32 -11.07 -12.78
C LEU A 26 -34.41 -10.24 -12.05
N PRO A 27 -34.96 -9.07 -12.50
CA PRO A 27 -35.83 -8.22 -11.66
C PRO A 27 -37.14 -8.82 -11.10
N ASP A 28 -37.57 -9.99 -11.59
CA ASP A 28 -38.95 -10.48 -11.42
C ASP A 28 -39.11 -11.65 -10.42
N LEU A 29 -38.09 -11.99 -9.63
CA LEU A 29 -38.24 -13.04 -8.61
C LEU A 29 -38.84 -12.49 -7.30
N GLU A 30 -40.00 -13.04 -6.91
CA GLU A 30 -40.78 -12.71 -5.70
C GLU A 30 -40.06 -13.04 -4.38
N ASP A 31 -39.07 -13.93 -4.43
CA ASP A 31 -38.30 -14.38 -3.26
C ASP A 31 -36.98 -13.61 -3.10
N GLU A 32 -36.94 -12.66 -2.14
CA GLU A 32 -35.78 -11.80 -1.89
C GLU A 32 -34.50 -12.60 -1.58
N ALA A 33 -34.61 -13.73 -0.89
CA ALA A 33 -33.45 -14.55 -0.50
C ALA A 33 -32.80 -15.29 -1.68
N SER A 34 -33.59 -15.87 -2.59
CA SER A 34 -33.07 -16.59 -3.76
C SER A 34 -32.54 -15.62 -4.82
N PHE A 35 -33.15 -14.44 -4.95
CA PHE A 35 -32.67 -13.34 -5.77
C PHE A 35 -31.30 -12.84 -5.29
N GLN A 36 -31.13 -12.56 -4.00
CA GLN A 36 -29.85 -12.08 -3.45
C GLN A 36 -28.72 -13.09 -3.65
N THR A 37 -28.97 -14.38 -3.41
CA THR A 37 -27.95 -15.42 -3.63
C THR A 37 -27.55 -15.54 -5.09
N SER A 38 -28.52 -15.51 -6.02
CA SER A 38 -28.25 -15.58 -7.46
C SER A 38 -27.53 -14.33 -7.98
N TYR A 39 -27.96 -13.15 -7.52
CA TYR A 39 -27.32 -11.86 -7.80
C TYR A 39 -25.87 -11.83 -7.33
N ASN A 40 -25.62 -12.25 -6.08
CA ASN A 40 -24.28 -12.27 -5.51
C ASN A 40 -23.39 -13.28 -6.26
N ASN A 41 -23.91 -14.45 -6.62
CA ASN A 41 -23.17 -15.44 -7.38
C ASN A 41 -22.76 -14.90 -8.77
N ILE A 42 -23.71 -14.34 -9.54
CA ILE A 42 -23.43 -13.76 -10.86
C ILE A 42 -22.46 -12.58 -10.75
N THR A 43 -22.59 -11.73 -9.73
CA THR A 43 -21.68 -10.60 -9.50
C THR A 43 -20.27 -11.08 -9.18
N LEU A 44 -20.13 -12.09 -8.32
CA LEU A 44 -18.82 -12.69 -8.01
C LEU A 44 -18.18 -13.34 -9.24
N GLU A 45 -18.97 -14.01 -10.08
CA GLU A 45 -18.49 -14.61 -11.32
C GLU A 45 -18.02 -13.54 -12.31
N ILE A 46 -18.78 -12.44 -12.48
CA ILE A 46 -18.37 -11.32 -13.32
C ILE A 46 -17.07 -10.68 -12.79
N ASP A 47 -16.96 -10.48 -11.48
CA ASP A 47 -15.76 -9.91 -10.87
C ASP A 47 -14.53 -10.80 -11.09
N GLN A 48 -14.66 -12.12 -11.00
CA GLN A 48 -13.59 -13.06 -11.33
C GLN A 48 -13.16 -12.95 -12.80
N LEU A 49 -14.12 -12.95 -13.74
CA LEU A 49 -13.81 -12.80 -15.17
C LEU A 49 -13.19 -11.44 -15.49
N LEU A 50 -13.55 -10.39 -14.75
CA LEU A 50 -13.00 -9.05 -14.89
C LEU A 50 -11.55 -8.98 -14.36
N ILE A 51 -11.23 -9.71 -13.28
CA ILE A 51 -9.86 -9.90 -12.79
C ILE A 51 -9.01 -10.64 -13.83
N ASP A 52 -9.51 -11.75 -14.38
CA ASP A 52 -8.82 -12.49 -15.43
C ASP A 52 -8.56 -11.61 -16.66
N TYR A 53 -9.54 -10.81 -17.07
CA TYR A 53 -9.42 -9.88 -18.19
C TYR A 53 -8.31 -8.85 -17.93
N LYS A 54 -8.26 -8.32 -16.71
CA LYS A 54 -7.24 -7.36 -16.27
C LYS A 54 -5.85 -7.99 -16.24
N ASP A 55 -5.72 -9.24 -15.84
CA ASP A 55 -4.44 -9.94 -15.79
C ASP A 55 -3.92 -10.25 -17.20
N TYR A 56 -4.79 -10.66 -18.12
CA TYR A 56 -4.42 -10.78 -19.54
C TYR A 56 -4.03 -9.42 -20.16
N LEU A 57 -4.74 -8.33 -19.82
CA LEU A 57 -4.35 -6.98 -20.20
C LEU A 57 -2.98 -6.58 -19.65
N ARG A 58 -2.67 -6.93 -18.39
CA ARG A 58 -1.38 -6.64 -17.75
C ARG A 58 -0.23 -7.38 -18.44
N ILE A 59 -0.44 -8.64 -18.80
CA ILE A 59 0.52 -9.44 -19.56
C ILE A 59 0.71 -8.88 -20.99
N LEU A 60 -0.33 -8.32 -21.59
CA LEU A 60 -0.24 -7.67 -22.90
C LEU A 60 0.48 -6.31 -22.84
N LYS A 61 0.25 -5.55 -21.77
CA LYS A 61 0.88 -4.23 -21.55
C LYS A 61 2.41 -4.31 -21.45
N SER A 62 2.95 -5.40 -20.92
CA SER A 62 4.41 -5.61 -20.88
C SER A 62 5.01 -5.99 -22.23
N LYS A 63 4.19 -6.45 -23.17
CA LYS A 63 4.65 -7.08 -24.43
C LYS A 63 4.40 -6.24 -25.67
N ASP A 64 3.42 -5.34 -25.67
CA ASP A 64 3.07 -4.53 -26.84
C ASP A 64 2.50 -3.15 -26.44
N LYS A 65 3.08 -2.06 -26.98
CA LYS A 65 2.63 -0.66 -26.81
C LYS A 65 1.72 -0.21 -27.97
N SER A 66 1.16 -1.14 -28.75
CA SER A 66 0.32 -0.85 -29.91
C SER A 66 -1.05 -0.25 -29.55
N ASN A 67 -1.62 0.57 -30.45
CA ASN A 67 -2.95 1.18 -30.33
C ASN A 67 -4.09 0.18 -30.03
N ARG A 68 -3.88 -1.10 -30.40
CA ARG A 68 -4.81 -2.18 -30.08
C ARG A 68 -4.96 -2.41 -28.58
N LEU A 69 -3.87 -2.32 -27.80
CA LEU A 69 -3.91 -2.43 -26.33
C LEU A 69 -4.86 -1.39 -25.73
N LYS A 70 -4.71 -0.12 -26.13
CA LYS A 70 -5.53 1.00 -25.64
C LYS A 70 -7.01 0.78 -25.92
N THR A 71 -7.35 0.16 -27.04
CA THR A 71 -8.74 -0.20 -27.38
C THR A 71 -9.32 -1.21 -26.39
N TYR A 72 -8.55 -2.23 -26.00
CA TYR A 72 -9.01 -3.23 -25.02
C TYR A 72 -9.03 -2.72 -23.58
N GLU A 73 -8.16 -1.76 -23.23
CA GLU A 73 -8.23 -1.04 -21.95
C GLU A 73 -9.52 -0.19 -21.85
N LEU A 74 -9.91 0.50 -22.94
CA LEU A 74 -11.17 1.25 -23.00
C LEU A 74 -12.39 0.32 -22.90
N LYS A 75 -12.37 -0.82 -23.60
CA LYS A 75 -13.42 -1.85 -23.49
C LYS A 75 -13.59 -2.33 -22.05
N TYR A 76 -12.49 -2.63 -21.36
CA TYR A 76 -12.52 -3.03 -19.94
C TYR A 76 -13.16 -1.98 -19.04
N GLN A 77 -12.78 -0.71 -19.22
CA GLN A 77 -13.36 0.39 -18.43
C GLN A 77 -14.86 0.53 -18.70
N SER A 78 -15.28 0.39 -19.96
CA SER A 78 -16.71 0.43 -20.32
C SER A 78 -17.50 -0.72 -19.67
N LEU A 79 -16.90 -1.90 -19.57
CA LEU A 79 -17.50 -3.08 -18.95
C LEU A 79 -17.69 -2.88 -17.44
N LYS A 80 -16.65 -2.35 -16.78
CA LYS A 80 -16.69 -1.99 -15.37
C LYS A 80 -17.75 -0.93 -15.08
N GLN A 81 -17.84 0.10 -15.93
CA GLN A 81 -18.86 1.14 -15.80
C GLN A 81 -20.27 0.56 -15.97
N LYS A 82 -20.45 -0.34 -16.94
CA LYS A 82 -21.73 -1.00 -17.17
C LYS A 82 -22.16 -1.84 -15.95
N LEU A 83 -21.24 -2.61 -15.35
CA LEU A 83 -21.51 -3.36 -14.12
C LEU A 83 -21.89 -2.44 -12.96
N ARG A 84 -21.14 -1.36 -12.75
CA ARG A 84 -21.43 -0.35 -11.73
C ARG A 84 -22.83 0.22 -11.89
N ASN A 85 -23.22 0.60 -13.11
CA ASN A 85 -24.53 1.16 -13.39
C ASN A 85 -25.65 0.13 -13.16
N LEU A 86 -25.43 -1.13 -13.55
CA LEU A 86 -26.40 -2.21 -13.37
C LEU A 86 -26.60 -2.54 -11.88
N GLN A 87 -25.52 -2.56 -11.10
CA GLN A 87 -25.60 -2.71 -9.64
C GLN A 87 -26.39 -1.57 -8.98
N VAL A 88 -26.22 -0.33 -9.44
CA VAL A 88 -27.01 0.81 -8.94
C VAL A 88 -28.48 0.62 -9.30
N TYR A 89 -28.78 0.29 -10.55
CA TYR A 89 -30.16 0.04 -11.02
C TYR A 89 -30.87 -1.05 -10.20
N ILE A 90 -30.21 -2.17 -9.92
CA ILE A 90 -30.78 -3.24 -9.10
C ILE A 90 -31.02 -2.79 -7.66
N ASN A 91 -30.11 -2.01 -7.08
CA ASN A 91 -30.31 -1.47 -5.73
C ASN A 91 -31.46 -0.45 -5.67
N GLU A 92 -31.59 0.40 -6.68
CA GLU A 92 -32.69 1.36 -6.81
C GLU A 92 -34.04 0.63 -6.89
N GLN A 93 -34.15 -0.38 -7.74
CA GLN A 93 -35.34 -1.25 -7.82
C GLN A 93 -35.69 -1.91 -6.48
N LYS A 94 -34.68 -2.35 -5.71
CA LYS A 94 -34.88 -2.87 -4.36
C LYS A 94 -35.42 -1.80 -3.41
N GLN A 95 -34.90 -0.57 -3.49
CA GLN A 95 -35.36 0.53 -2.65
C GLN A 95 -36.79 0.94 -2.97
N ASP A 96 -37.18 0.95 -4.25
CA ASP A 96 -38.55 1.26 -4.68
C ASP A 96 -39.55 0.24 -4.14
N LYS A 97 -39.27 -1.06 -4.28
CA LYS A 97 -40.10 -2.13 -3.71
C LYS A 97 -40.23 -1.99 -2.19
N LEU A 98 -39.14 -1.63 -1.50
CA LEU A 98 -39.14 -1.40 -0.06
C LEU A 98 -39.93 -0.15 0.34
N HIS A 99 -39.86 0.91 -0.46
CA HIS A 99 -40.63 2.13 -0.26
C HIS A 99 -42.13 1.85 -0.44
N GLU A 100 -42.51 1.13 -1.48
CA GLU A 100 -43.89 0.69 -1.72
C GLU A 100 -44.41 -0.16 -0.57
N TYR A 101 -43.62 -1.13 -0.08
CA TYR A 101 -43.95 -1.93 1.10
C TYR A 101 -44.22 -1.05 2.32
N ARG A 102 -43.36 -0.06 2.58
CA ARG A 102 -43.54 0.88 3.70
C ARG A 102 -44.82 1.70 3.54
N ILE A 103 -45.11 2.23 2.35
CA ILE A 103 -46.34 3.00 2.12
C ILE A 103 -47.58 2.15 2.44
N LYS A 104 -47.61 0.90 1.94
CA LYS A 104 -48.72 -0.04 2.17
C LYS A 104 -48.86 -0.44 3.64
N HIS A 105 -47.75 -0.73 4.33
CA HIS A 105 -47.78 -1.19 5.72
C HIS A 105 -48.09 -0.09 6.73
N PHE A 106 -47.68 1.15 6.45
CA PHE A 106 -47.87 2.28 7.37
C PHE A 106 -49.05 3.17 6.98
N ASN A 107 -49.88 2.77 6.01
CA ASN A 107 -51.05 3.54 5.53
C ASN A 107 -50.73 5.03 5.27
N LEU A 108 -49.53 5.33 4.76
CA LEU A 108 -49.10 6.72 4.47
C LEU A 108 -49.82 7.35 3.28
N ASP A 109 -50.65 6.58 2.57
CA ASP A 109 -51.43 7.03 1.41
C ASP A 109 -52.58 7.97 1.79
N ASN A 110 -52.90 8.11 3.09
CA ASN A 110 -53.93 9.02 3.57
C ASN A 110 -53.37 10.45 3.72
N LYS A 111 -53.18 11.14 2.59
CA LYS A 111 -52.82 12.57 2.56
C LYS A 111 -53.99 13.38 3.17
N PRO A 112 -53.81 14.11 4.28
CA PRO A 112 -54.86 14.97 4.80
C PRO A 112 -55.14 16.05 3.75
N LYS A 113 -56.42 16.19 3.38
CA LYS A 113 -56.89 17.33 2.60
C LYS A 113 -56.60 18.58 3.41
N GLU A 114 -55.94 19.55 2.77
CA GLU A 114 -55.81 20.91 3.29
C GLU A 114 -57.21 21.42 3.63
N ASP A 115 -57.45 21.68 4.91
CA ASP A 115 -58.51 22.60 5.31
C ASP A 115 -57.89 23.65 6.22
N ASP A 116 -58.03 24.88 5.74
CA ASP A 116 -57.63 26.13 6.35
C ASP A 116 -58.46 26.36 7.61
N SER A 117 -57.82 26.46 8.78
CA SER A 117 -58.33 27.19 9.97
C SER A 117 -57.33 27.11 11.11
N THR A 118 -56.45 28.10 11.16
CA THR A 118 -55.80 28.54 12.39
C THR A 118 -56.87 29.07 13.36
N ASN A 119 -56.96 28.52 14.59
CA ASN A 119 -57.40 29.15 15.86
C ASN A 119 -58.25 28.29 16.84
N ASP A 120 -58.50 26.99 16.60
CA ASP A 120 -59.39 26.21 17.49
C ASP A 120 -58.71 25.31 18.54
N THR A 121 -57.40 25.11 18.47
CA THR A 121 -56.73 24.12 19.34
C THR A 121 -56.63 24.56 20.81
N THR A 122 -56.61 25.86 21.10
CA THR A 122 -56.57 26.40 22.46
C THR A 122 -57.96 26.43 23.11
N SER A 123 -58.99 26.81 22.34
CA SER A 123 -60.37 26.93 22.83
C SER A 123 -61.02 25.58 23.14
N ALA A 124 -60.79 24.58 22.29
CA ALA A 124 -61.26 23.21 22.55
C ALA A 124 -60.61 22.61 23.80
N ARG A 125 -59.32 22.94 24.02
CA ARG A 125 -58.57 22.47 25.18
C ARG A 125 -59.12 23.06 26.48
N ASP A 126 -59.39 24.37 26.52
CA ASP A 126 -59.89 25.02 27.73
C ASP A 126 -61.35 24.64 28.05
N GLN A 127 -62.17 24.38 27.03
CA GLN A 127 -63.55 23.89 27.22
C GLN A 127 -63.61 22.46 27.80
N LEU A 128 -62.61 21.61 27.54
CA LEU A 128 -62.50 20.27 28.11
C LEU A 128 -62.09 20.26 29.59
N PHE A 129 -61.45 21.33 30.08
CA PHE A 129 -61.02 21.44 31.48
C PHE A 129 -61.98 22.25 32.37
N ALA A 130 -62.81 23.11 31.79
CA ALA A 130 -63.75 23.96 32.53
C ALA A 130 -64.87 23.16 33.25
N ASN A 131 -65.25 21.99 32.74
CA ASN A 131 -66.31 21.15 33.34
C ASN A 131 -65.85 20.32 34.55
N ARG A 132 -64.59 20.45 34.98
CA ARG A 132 -64.04 19.69 36.11
C ARG A 132 -64.19 20.41 37.45
N SER A 133 -64.40 21.73 37.48
CA SER A 133 -64.36 22.49 38.74
C SER A 133 -65.71 22.64 39.47
N GLN A 134 -66.83 22.18 38.91
CA GLN A 134 -68.16 22.35 39.52
C GLN A 134 -68.69 21.15 40.34
N LYS A 135 -67.95 20.03 40.44
CA LYS A 135 -68.40 18.81 41.15
C LYS A 135 -67.70 18.61 42.50
N ILE A 136 -67.86 19.56 43.44
CA ILE A 136 -67.28 19.45 44.81
C ILE A 136 -68.35 19.06 45.87
N GLN A 137 -69.63 18.97 45.52
CA GLN A 137 -70.72 18.62 46.45
C GLN A 137 -71.38 17.26 46.13
N LYS A 138 -70.76 16.12 46.49
CA LYS A 138 -71.51 14.83 46.67
C LYS A 138 -70.64 13.74 47.29
N GLU A 139 -70.58 13.74 48.62
CA GLU A 139 -69.57 13.11 49.49
C GLU A 139 -69.39 11.58 49.41
N SER A 140 -70.28 10.81 48.79
CA SER A 140 -70.15 9.34 48.69
C SER A 140 -69.64 8.84 47.33
N GLU A 141 -69.82 9.61 46.25
CA GLU A 141 -69.16 9.40 44.95
C GLU A 141 -67.73 9.97 44.92
N LEU A 142 -67.36 10.79 45.92
CA LEU A 142 -66.04 11.41 46.02
C LEU A 142 -64.93 10.37 46.18
N SER A 143 -65.14 9.26 46.88
CA SER A 143 -64.08 8.25 47.05
C SER A 143 -63.62 7.67 45.71
N ILE A 144 -64.56 7.22 44.87
CA ILE A 144 -64.28 6.63 43.56
C ILE A 144 -63.76 7.69 42.58
N ASN A 145 -64.39 8.87 42.52
CA ASN A 145 -63.93 9.96 41.63
C ASN A 145 -62.54 10.48 42.06
N GLN A 146 -62.24 10.53 43.35
CA GLN A 146 -60.94 10.95 43.88
C GLN A 146 -59.87 9.89 43.62
N GLN A 147 -60.22 8.60 43.66
CA GLN A 147 -59.34 7.52 43.24
C GLN A 147 -59.01 7.61 41.73
N ILE A 148 -60.03 7.85 40.89
CA ILE A 148 -59.85 8.07 39.45
C ILE A 148 -59.00 9.32 39.18
N VAL A 149 -59.21 10.42 39.90
CA VAL A 149 -58.40 11.65 39.74
C VAL A 149 -56.96 11.41 40.20
N GLN A 150 -56.75 10.65 41.28
CA GLN A 150 -55.40 10.25 41.72
C GLN A 150 -54.71 9.35 40.70
N GLN A 151 -55.43 8.39 40.10
CA GLN A 151 -54.88 7.53 39.03
C GLN A 151 -54.55 8.32 37.78
N ASN A 152 -55.41 9.24 37.34
CA ASN A 152 -55.09 10.15 36.24
C ASN A 152 -53.87 11.03 36.57
N LYS A 153 -53.77 11.53 37.80
CA LYS A 153 -52.61 12.32 38.25
C LYS A 153 -51.33 11.46 38.27
N GLN A 154 -51.41 10.18 38.64
CA GLN A 154 -50.29 9.24 38.58
C GLN A 154 -49.90 8.92 37.14
N ILE A 155 -50.87 8.71 36.24
CA ILE A 155 -50.62 8.49 34.81
C ILE A 155 -49.95 9.73 34.21
N THR A 156 -50.47 10.93 34.46
CA THR A 156 -49.84 12.18 33.99
C THR A 156 -48.46 12.37 34.57
N LYS A 157 -48.24 12.06 35.86
CA LYS A 157 -46.90 12.07 36.44
C LYS A 157 -45.98 11.07 35.75
N SER A 158 -46.44 9.85 35.49
CA SER A 158 -45.65 8.83 34.78
C SER A 158 -45.31 9.25 33.36
N LEU A 159 -46.23 9.93 32.66
CA LEU A 159 -46.01 10.47 31.32
C LEU A 159 -45.02 11.64 31.33
N GLN A 160 -45.11 12.52 32.33
CA GLN A 160 -44.15 13.60 32.53
C GLN A 160 -42.76 13.06 32.84
N THR A 161 -42.66 12.06 33.72
CA THR A 161 -41.41 11.36 34.02
C THR A 161 -40.88 10.63 32.79
N SER A 162 -41.74 9.95 32.02
CA SER A 162 -41.35 9.29 30.76
C SER A 162 -40.82 10.30 29.74
N ARG A 163 -41.45 11.48 29.63
CA ARG A 163 -40.95 12.57 28.78
C ARG A 163 -39.59 13.06 29.25
N GLN A 164 -39.38 13.23 30.55
CA GLN A 164 -38.07 13.63 31.10
C GLN A 164 -37.01 12.58 30.81
N LEU A 165 -37.34 11.29 30.96
CA LEU A 165 -36.45 10.16 30.64
C LEU A 165 -36.14 10.11 29.14
N LEU A 166 -37.14 10.35 28.29
CA LEU A 166 -36.98 10.37 26.84
C LEU A 166 -36.08 11.54 26.42
N SER A 167 -36.27 12.74 26.97
CA SER A 167 -35.36 13.87 26.76
C SER A 167 -33.93 13.56 27.21
N ALA A 168 -33.75 12.89 28.35
CA ALA A 168 -32.43 12.47 28.83
C ALA A 168 -31.80 11.43 27.88
N SER A 169 -32.59 10.48 27.38
CA SER A 169 -32.12 9.45 26.43
C SER A 169 -31.72 10.05 25.07
N ILE A 170 -32.42 11.10 24.62
CA ILE A 170 -32.07 11.83 23.40
C ILE A 170 -30.73 12.54 23.57
N LEU A 171 -30.52 13.26 24.67
CA LEU A 171 -29.22 13.89 24.98
C LEU A 171 -28.09 12.86 25.04
N GLN A 172 -28.36 11.69 25.62
CA GLN A 172 -27.39 10.60 25.65
C GLN A 172 -27.10 10.03 24.25
N SER A 173 -28.11 9.98 23.36
CA SER A 173 -27.92 9.61 21.96
C SER A 173 -27.11 10.64 21.19
N GLU A 174 -27.36 11.93 21.41
CA GLU A 174 -26.59 13.02 20.76
C GLU A 174 -25.12 12.97 21.18
N LEU A 175 -24.83 12.80 22.48
CA LEU A 175 -23.46 12.62 22.97
C LEU A 175 -22.77 11.36 22.42
N ASN A 176 -23.51 10.26 22.25
CA ASN A 176 -22.96 9.04 21.64
C ASN A 176 -22.63 9.26 20.15
N ILE A 177 -23.52 9.97 19.41
CA ILE A 177 -23.27 10.33 18.01
C ILE A 177 -22.04 11.24 17.90
N GLU A 178 -21.91 12.24 18.77
CA GLU A 178 -20.75 13.13 18.80
C GLU A 178 -19.46 12.36 19.13
N ASN A 179 -19.52 11.40 20.06
CA ASN A 179 -18.38 10.53 20.36
C ASN A 179 -18.03 9.62 19.18
N LEU A 180 -19.01 9.05 18.48
CA LEU A 180 -18.77 8.27 17.25
C LEU A 180 -18.16 9.13 16.14
N ASP A 181 -18.60 10.38 15.98
CA ASP A 181 -18.00 11.33 15.03
C ASP A 181 -16.56 11.68 15.42
N GLN A 182 -16.30 11.90 16.71
CA GLN A 182 -14.96 12.14 17.24
C GLN A 182 -14.04 10.93 17.04
N GLN A 183 -14.51 9.71 17.34
CA GLN A 183 -13.78 8.46 17.10
C GLN A 183 -13.52 8.25 15.60
N THR A 184 -14.46 8.62 14.74
CA THR A 184 -14.29 8.57 13.29
C THR A 184 -13.23 9.56 12.82
N LYS A 185 -13.23 10.79 13.34
CA LYS A 185 -12.18 11.79 13.10
C LYS A 185 -10.82 11.31 13.58
N ASP A 186 -10.76 10.67 14.75
CA ASP A 186 -9.51 10.14 15.27
C ASP A 186 -9.03 8.91 14.48
N LEU A 187 -9.93 8.05 13.99
CA LEU A 187 -9.58 7.02 13.00
C LEU A 187 -9.05 7.62 11.71
N TYR A 188 -9.62 8.73 11.23
CA TYR A 188 -9.11 9.43 10.06
C TYR A 188 -7.69 9.96 10.32
N LYS A 189 -7.45 10.59 11.48
CA LYS A 189 -6.10 11.02 11.89
C LYS A 189 -5.14 9.84 12.03
N LEU A 190 -5.57 8.72 12.59
CA LEU A 190 -4.75 7.51 12.68
C LEU A 190 -4.39 7.00 11.29
N ASN A 191 -5.34 6.96 10.36
CA ASN A 191 -5.06 6.62 8.96
C ASN A 191 -4.05 7.56 8.31
N GLU A 192 -4.18 8.88 8.49
CA GLU A 192 -3.21 9.87 8.01
C GLU A 192 -1.82 9.64 8.64
N ASN A 193 -1.74 9.40 9.94
CA ASN A 193 -0.48 9.05 10.62
C ASN A 193 0.12 7.75 10.08
N PHE A 194 -0.71 6.74 9.77
CA PHE A 194 -0.27 5.50 9.13
C PHE A 194 0.26 5.74 7.72
N LEU A 195 -0.36 6.62 6.94
CA LEU A 195 0.14 7.01 5.61
C LEU A 195 1.49 7.73 5.72
N GLN A 196 1.62 8.67 6.65
CA GLN A 196 2.89 9.36 6.92
C GLN A 196 3.97 8.39 7.39
N PHE A 197 3.65 7.48 8.32
CA PHE A 197 4.58 6.44 8.78
C PHE A 197 5.00 5.52 7.63
N ASN A 198 4.09 5.17 6.72
CA ASN A 198 4.42 4.37 5.55
C ASN A 198 5.34 5.15 4.59
N ASP A 199 5.12 6.45 4.38
CA ASP A 199 6.03 7.30 3.60
C ASP A 199 7.42 7.39 4.26
N LEU A 200 7.47 7.55 5.59
CA LEU A 200 8.72 7.51 6.36
C LEU A 200 9.44 6.16 6.24
N LEU A 201 8.72 5.04 6.33
CA LEU A 201 9.29 3.71 6.11
C LEU A 201 9.79 3.54 4.67
N ASN A 202 9.08 4.10 3.69
CA ASN A 202 9.47 4.02 2.29
C ASN A 202 10.72 4.87 2.02
N LYS A 203 10.81 6.07 2.63
CA LYS A 203 12.03 6.90 2.63
C LYS A 203 13.19 6.17 3.32
N SER A 204 12.96 5.59 4.49
CA SER A 204 13.96 4.79 5.21
C SER A 204 14.46 3.63 4.35
N LYS A 205 13.54 2.88 3.70
CA LYS A 205 13.88 1.82 2.76
C LYS A 205 14.65 2.32 1.54
N GLN A 206 14.30 3.50 1.02
CA GLN A 206 15.00 4.11 -0.11
C GLN A 206 16.42 4.53 0.29
N ILE A 207 16.61 5.07 1.48
CA ILE A 207 17.92 5.41 2.05
C ILE A 207 18.74 4.14 2.27
N VAL A 208 18.17 3.10 2.89
CA VAL A 208 18.84 1.79 3.08
C VAL A 208 19.24 1.20 1.72
N LYS A 209 18.36 1.25 0.73
CA LYS A 209 18.65 0.75 -0.62
C LYS A 209 19.68 1.62 -1.36
N PHE A 210 19.70 2.92 -1.10
CA PHE A 210 20.72 3.83 -1.61
C PHE A 210 22.09 3.49 -1.01
N ILE A 211 22.15 3.28 0.31
CA ILE A 211 23.36 2.81 1.02
C ILE A 211 23.81 1.45 0.46
N GLU A 212 22.91 0.48 0.34
CA GLU A 212 23.23 -0.85 -0.22
C GLU A 212 23.75 -0.75 -1.67
N LYS A 213 23.15 0.12 -2.49
CA LYS A 213 23.57 0.32 -3.88
C LYS A 213 24.89 1.08 -3.98
N GLN A 214 25.12 2.08 -3.13
CA GLN A 214 26.39 2.80 -3.06
C GLN A 214 27.52 1.86 -2.65
N ASP A 215 27.29 1.05 -1.62
CA ASP A 215 28.26 0.06 -1.15
C ASP A 215 28.57 -0.98 -2.25
N LYS A 216 27.56 -1.49 -2.97
CA LYS A 216 27.77 -2.37 -4.12
C LYS A 216 28.53 -1.70 -5.27
N ALA A 217 28.20 -0.46 -5.61
CA ALA A 217 28.87 0.27 -6.69
C ALA A 217 30.33 0.61 -6.32
N ASP A 218 30.57 0.97 -5.07
CA ASP A 218 31.92 1.24 -4.56
C ASP A 218 32.76 -0.03 -4.52
N ARG A 219 32.18 -1.13 -4.02
CA ARG A 219 32.80 -2.45 -4.07
C ARG A 219 33.12 -2.88 -5.50
N GLN A 220 32.23 -2.63 -6.47
CA GLN A 220 32.52 -2.87 -7.90
C GLN A 220 33.66 -2.01 -8.43
N ARG A 221 33.75 -0.73 -8.06
CA ARG A 221 34.86 0.16 -8.46
C ARG A 221 36.20 -0.32 -7.89
N ILE A 222 36.22 -0.73 -6.62
CA ILE A 222 37.41 -1.30 -5.97
C ILE A 222 37.85 -2.57 -6.70
N TYR A 223 36.92 -3.50 -7.01
CA TYR A 223 37.25 -4.72 -7.76
C TYR A 223 37.72 -4.44 -9.19
N LEU A 224 37.14 -3.45 -9.89
CA LEU A 224 37.58 -3.05 -11.23
C LEU A 224 39.02 -2.52 -11.20
N SER A 225 39.36 -1.67 -10.22
CA SER A 225 40.71 -1.14 -10.03
C SER A 225 41.70 -2.25 -9.71
N MET A 226 41.37 -3.12 -8.75
CA MET A 226 42.21 -4.28 -8.38
C MET A 226 42.39 -5.24 -9.56
N GLY A 227 41.33 -5.48 -10.33
CA GLY A 227 41.36 -6.29 -11.55
C GLY A 227 42.21 -5.67 -12.65
N PHE A 228 42.11 -4.36 -12.88
CA PHE A 228 42.94 -3.64 -13.83
C PHE A 228 44.41 -3.65 -13.42
N PHE A 229 44.72 -3.54 -12.13
CA PHE A 229 46.06 -3.70 -11.60
C PHE A 229 46.62 -5.10 -11.86
N ILE A 230 45.84 -6.15 -11.56
CA ILE A 230 46.21 -7.54 -11.86
C ILE A 230 46.38 -7.74 -13.35
N LEU A 231 45.51 -7.18 -14.19
CA LEU A 231 45.56 -7.32 -15.64
C LEU A 231 46.77 -6.59 -16.20
N CYS A 232 47.10 -5.41 -15.68
CA CYS A 232 48.31 -4.65 -16.02
C CYS A 232 49.56 -5.43 -15.61
N CYS A 233 49.60 -5.97 -14.39
CA CYS A 233 50.68 -6.83 -13.92
C CYS A 233 50.79 -8.08 -14.79
N CYS A 234 49.68 -8.77 -15.08
CA CYS A 234 49.62 -9.93 -15.96
C CYS A 234 50.02 -9.58 -17.40
N TRP A 235 49.71 -8.38 -17.89
CA TRP A 235 50.12 -7.89 -19.21
C TRP A 235 51.62 -7.61 -19.27
N VAL A 236 52.17 -6.96 -18.22
CA VAL A 236 53.61 -6.74 -18.08
C VAL A 236 54.34 -8.07 -17.97
N VAL A 237 53.83 -9.00 -17.15
CA VAL A 237 54.31 -10.38 -17.02
C VAL A 237 54.17 -11.12 -18.34
N TYR A 238 53.07 -10.99 -19.08
CA TYR A 238 52.86 -11.59 -20.40
C TYR A 238 53.91 -11.09 -21.39
N ARG A 239 54.13 -9.77 -21.40
CA ARG A 239 55.04 -9.13 -22.34
C ARG A 239 56.52 -9.36 -21.98
N ARG A 240 56.84 -9.43 -20.69
CA ARG A 240 58.22 -9.47 -20.18
C ARG A 240 58.66 -10.87 -19.77
N ILE A 241 57.82 -11.57 -19.02
CA ILE A 241 58.08 -12.90 -18.49
C ILE A 241 57.57 -13.97 -19.47
N LEU A 242 56.34 -13.97 -19.99
CA LEU A 242 55.82 -15.18 -20.66
C LEU A 242 56.65 -15.62 -21.88
N ARG A 243 57.28 -14.73 -22.66
CA ARG A 243 58.11 -15.20 -23.79
C ARG A 243 59.38 -15.97 -23.38
N ARG A 244 59.97 -15.70 -22.21
CA ARG A 244 61.21 -16.34 -21.75
C ARG A 244 60.95 -17.36 -20.64
N PRO A 245 60.32 -17.00 -19.52
CA PRO A 245 59.83 -17.99 -18.59
C PRO A 245 58.70 -18.89 -19.04
N ILE A 246 57.84 -18.68 -20.06
CA ILE A 246 57.06 -19.86 -20.54
C ILE A 246 58.01 -20.86 -21.16
N LYS A 247 59.01 -20.46 -21.95
CA LYS A 247 59.95 -21.44 -22.49
C LYS A 247 60.71 -22.16 -21.36
N ILE A 248 61.16 -21.45 -20.33
CA ILE A 248 61.87 -22.05 -19.18
C ILE A 248 60.93 -22.79 -18.21
N LEU A 249 59.74 -22.28 -17.94
CA LEU A 249 58.73 -22.87 -17.07
C LEU A 249 58.06 -24.03 -17.76
N LEU A 250 57.78 -23.99 -19.07
CA LEU A 250 57.28 -25.13 -19.84
C LEU A 250 58.41 -26.14 -20.06
N TRP A 251 59.67 -25.73 -20.23
CA TRP A 251 60.81 -26.66 -20.16
C TRP A 251 60.98 -27.27 -18.76
N SER A 252 60.82 -26.48 -17.69
CA SER A 252 60.94 -26.91 -16.29
C SER A 252 59.74 -27.74 -15.84
N PHE A 253 58.53 -27.38 -16.24
CA PHE A 253 57.30 -28.17 -16.04
C PHE A 253 57.34 -29.42 -16.90
N PHE A 254 57.79 -29.37 -18.16
CA PHE A 254 57.96 -30.57 -18.95
C PHE A 254 59.05 -31.46 -18.35
N LYS A 255 60.14 -30.90 -17.83
CA LYS A 255 61.19 -31.66 -17.14
C LYS A 255 60.73 -32.20 -15.79
N ILE A 256 59.95 -31.45 -15.00
CA ILE A 256 59.38 -31.90 -13.72
C ILE A 256 58.27 -32.91 -13.95
N PHE A 257 57.46 -32.76 -15.00
CA PHE A 257 56.40 -33.69 -15.38
C PHE A 257 56.97 -34.92 -16.08
N ASN A 258 58.14 -34.82 -16.73
CA ASN A 258 58.90 -35.96 -17.23
C ASN A 258 59.70 -36.64 -16.09
N ILE A 259 60.14 -35.92 -15.06
CA ILE A 259 60.71 -36.51 -13.84
C ILE A 259 59.62 -37.20 -13.01
N PHE A 260 58.47 -36.55 -12.79
CA PHE A 260 57.31 -37.15 -12.11
C PHE A 260 56.70 -38.25 -12.96
N GLY A 261 56.65 -38.06 -14.28
CA GLY A 261 56.26 -39.06 -15.25
C GLY A 261 57.17 -40.26 -15.19
N TRP A 262 58.50 -40.10 -15.15
CA TRP A 262 59.44 -41.21 -15.01
C TRP A 262 59.41 -41.85 -13.61
N LEU A 263 59.25 -41.05 -12.55
CA LEU A 263 59.19 -41.55 -11.17
C LEU A 263 57.85 -42.22 -10.83
N PHE A 264 56.77 -41.89 -11.56
CA PHE A 264 55.41 -42.39 -11.34
C PHE A 264 54.83 -43.18 -12.54
N GLY A 265 55.57 -43.34 -13.64
CA GLY A 265 55.10 -43.88 -14.91
C GLY A 265 56.25 -44.37 -15.80
N GLY A 266 56.56 -45.66 -15.71
CA GLY A 266 57.61 -46.28 -16.51
C GLY A 266 57.39 -46.21 -18.03
N SER A 267 58.50 -45.95 -18.73
CA SER A 267 58.81 -46.31 -20.13
C SER A 267 58.22 -45.45 -21.26
N GLY A 268 59.12 -44.83 -22.03
CA GLY A 268 58.79 -44.14 -23.29
C GLY A 268 59.95 -43.34 -23.87
N SER A 269 60.75 -43.99 -24.71
CA SER A 269 62.05 -43.60 -25.25
C SER A 269 62.02 -42.53 -26.37
N VAL A 270 63.15 -41.82 -26.52
CA VAL A 270 63.72 -41.22 -27.78
C VAL A 270 63.00 -39.96 -28.32
N GLY A 271 63.68 -38.89 -28.78
CA GLY A 271 65.01 -38.81 -29.36
C GLY A 271 65.62 -37.41 -29.48
N LYS A 272 66.90 -37.46 -29.88
CA LYS A 272 67.91 -36.42 -30.09
C LYS A 272 67.51 -35.32 -31.09
N VAL A 273 68.24 -34.19 -30.99
CA VAL A 273 68.89 -33.34 -32.03
C VAL A 273 69.24 -32.02 -31.31
N THR A 274 70.51 -31.81 -30.91
CA THR A 274 71.54 -30.94 -31.57
C THR A 274 71.03 -29.52 -31.82
N GLU A 275 71.71 -28.41 -31.53
CA GLU A 275 73.11 -28.07 -31.35
C GLU A 275 73.17 -26.62 -30.79
N GLU A 276 74.22 -26.30 -30.04
CA GLU A 276 75.06 -25.08 -30.06
C GLU A 276 74.56 -23.81 -30.81
N LEU A 277 74.87 -22.56 -30.49
CA LEU A 277 75.74 -21.84 -29.57
C LEU A 277 75.56 -20.36 -30.00
N SER A 278 75.49 -19.40 -29.07
CA SER A 278 76.22 -18.12 -29.22
C SER A 278 75.94 -17.22 -28.02
N THR A 279 77.06 -16.76 -27.49
CA THR A 279 77.30 -16.03 -26.26
C THR A 279 77.03 -14.54 -26.42
N THR A 280 77.00 -13.87 -25.24
CA THR A 280 77.56 -12.54 -24.97
C THR A 280 76.91 -11.30 -25.58
N GLU A 281 76.29 -10.48 -24.70
CA GLU A 281 76.49 -9.03 -24.47
C GLU A 281 75.39 -8.54 -23.50
N ILE A 282 75.63 -8.54 -22.18
CA ILE A 282 76.17 -7.42 -21.37
C ILE A 282 75.25 -6.19 -21.50
N LEU A 283 74.28 -6.01 -20.59
CA LEU A 283 74.41 -5.19 -19.37
C LEU A 283 74.89 -3.75 -19.64
N MET A 284 73.98 -2.77 -19.70
CA MET A 284 74.14 -1.47 -19.04
C MET A 284 72.90 -0.55 -19.20
N SER A 285 72.66 0.26 -18.17
CA SER A 285 71.69 1.38 -18.01
C SER A 285 70.30 1.06 -17.39
N THR A 286 70.19 1.16 -16.06
CA THR A 286 68.90 1.20 -15.31
C THR A 286 68.95 2.13 -14.10
N ILE A 287 69.74 3.20 -14.09
CA ILE A 287 69.70 4.14 -12.96
C ILE A 287 69.73 5.55 -13.55
N VAL A 288 68.64 6.31 -13.40
CA VAL A 288 68.59 7.78 -13.25
C VAL A 288 67.18 8.39 -13.51
N ALA A 289 66.23 7.74 -14.17
CA ALA A 289 65.02 8.45 -14.65
C ALA A 289 63.73 8.41 -13.77
N ALA A 290 63.81 8.32 -12.44
CA ALA A 290 62.59 8.13 -11.62
C ALA A 290 62.49 8.95 -10.32
N THR A 291 63.09 10.15 -10.22
CA THR A 291 63.04 10.96 -8.98
C THR A 291 62.41 12.35 -9.12
N SER A 292 61.73 12.70 -10.21
CA SER A 292 61.20 14.07 -10.40
C SER A 292 59.67 14.22 -10.46
N SER A 293 58.86 13.20 -10.13
CA SER A 293 57.40 13.25 -10.41
C SER A 293 56.47 12.94 -9.23
N VAL A 294 56.88 13.12 -7.97
CA VAL A 294 56.04 12.75 -6.81
C VAL A 294 55.80 13.89 -5.80
N LEU A 295 56.37 15.09 -5.99
CA LEU A 295 56.24 16.16 -4.99
C LEU A 295 55.02 17.08 -5.13
N ASP A 296 54.36 17.18 -6.29
CA ASP A 296 53.28 18.17 -6.50
C ASP A 296 51.88 17.70 -6.07
N GLU A 297 51.67 16.43 -5.70
CA GLU A 297 50.32 15.86 -5.49
C GLU A 297 49.91 15.71 -4.02
N ILE A 298 50.76 16.11 -3.06
CA ILE A 298 50.55 15.88 -1.62
C ILE A 298 50.04 17.15 -0.89
N ALA A 299 50.10 18.32 -1.53
CA ALA A 299 49.68 19.57 -0.91
C ALA A 299 48.14 19.75 -0.87
N ASP A 300 47.41 19.26 -1.87
CA ASP A 300 45.96 19.49 -2.03
C ASP A 300 45.08 18.59 -1.16
N THR A 301 45.61 17.47 -0.66
CA THR A 301 44.82 16.53 0.17
C THR A 301 44.82 16.88 1.65
N THR A 302 45.73 17.75 2.10
CA THR A 302 45.88 18.07 3.53
C THR A 302 44.86 19.12 3.99
N SER A 303 44.50 20.07 3.11
CA SER A 303 43.51 21.13 3.38
C SER A 303 42.07 20.62 3.48
N LEU A 304 41.74 19.55 2.76
CA LEU A 304 40.41 18.94 2.79
C LEU A 304 40.15 18.16 4.08
N ILE A 305 41.20 17.59 4.68
CA ILE A 305 41.10 16.80 5.90
C ILE A 305 40.87 17.70 7.12
N GLU A 306 41.49 18.88 7.18
CA GLU A 306 41.23 19.87 8.23
C GLU A 306 39.78 20.39 8.19
N SER A 307 39.22 20.64 7.00
CA SER A 307 37.84 21.11 6.85
C SER A 307 36.77 20.11 7.31
N VAL A 308 37.06 18.81 7.21
CA VAL A 308 36.15 17.73 7.63
C VAL A 308 36.25 17.50 9.14
N VAL A 309 37.43 17.70 9.72
CA VAL A 309 37.66 17.60 11.17
C VAL A 309 36.96 18.75 11.91
N ASP A 310 37.00 19.98 11.40
CA ASP A 310 36.30 21.14 11.99
C ASP A 310 34.76 21.04 11.85
N ALA A 311 34.27 20.40 10.79
CA ALA A 311 32.85 20.12 10.62
C ALA A 311 32.34 19.03 11.57
N LEU A 312 33.19 18.05 11.91
CA LEU A 312 32.84 16.96 12.81
C LEU A 312 32.86 17.40 14.30
N SER A 313 33.82 18.24 14.69
CA SER A 313 33.87 18.84 16.04
C SER A 313 32.69 19.78 16.31
N SER A 314 32.23 20.50 15.29
CA SER A 314 31.04 21.34 15.36
C SER A 314 29.75 20.52 15.54
N GLY A 315 29.69 19.31 14.95
CA GLY A 315 28.55 18.40 15.07
C GLY A 315 28.40 17.77 16.46
N GLU A 316 29.52 17.51 17.15
CA GLU A 316 29.50 16.92 18.50
C GLU A 316 28.91 17.87 19.55
N SER A 317 29.16 19.18 19.42
CA SER A 317 28.57 20.21 20.30
C SER A 317 27.04 20.33 20.21
N ILE A 318 26.47 19.99 19.05
CA ILE A 318 25.02 20.01 18.82
C ILE A 318 24.37 18.77 19.43
N ILE A 319 25.07 17.64 19.41
CA ILE A 319 24.58 16.38 19.98
C ILE A 319 24.63 16.44 21.51
N GLU A 320 25.66 17.08 22.08
CA GLU A 320 25.80 17.25 23.53
C GLU A 320 24.77 18.25 24.11
N SER A 321 24.46 19.34 23.39
CA SER A 321 23.44 20.33 23.80
C SER A 321 22.00 19.80 23.70
N VAL A 322 21.71 18.92 22.74
CA VAL A 322 20.41 18.23 22.65
C VAL A 322 20.27 17.16 23.74
N THR A 323 21.37 16.47 24.08
CA THR A 323 21.36 15.43 25.13
C THR A 323 21.20 16.03 26.52
N SER A 324 21.84 17.18 26.82
CA SER A 324 21.64 17.88 28.10
C SER A 324 20.25 18.47 28.25
N THR A 325 19.68 19.05 27.19
CA THR A 325 18.31 19.61 27.19
C THR A 325 17.24 18.52 27.39
N VAL A 326 17.47 17.31 26.89
CA VAL A 326 16.57 16.16 27.10
C VAL A 326 16.73 15.58 28.51
N SER A 327 17.95 15.52 29.05
CA SER A 327 18.18 15.07 30.42
C SER A 327 17.59 16.00 31.47
N GLU A 328 17.69 17.32 31.28
CA GLU A 328 17.14 18.31 32.22
C GLU A 328 15.61 18.26 32.25
N ARG A 329 14.97 18.00 31.09
CA ARG A 329 13.51 17.90 30.98
C ARG A 329 12.92 16.59 31.53
N ILE A 330 13.72 15.54 31.64
CA ILE A 330 13.29 14.26 32.22
C ILE A 330 13.42 14.28 33.76
N VAL A 331 14.32 15.09 34.31
CA VAL A 331 14.49 15.24 35.76
C VAL A 331 13.44 16.17 36.39
N ASP A 332 12.88 17.13 35.63
CA ASP A 332 11.79 18.00 36.10
C ASP A 332 10.38 17.36 36.04
N GLU A 333 10.24 16.16 35.45
CA GLU A 333 8.96 15.42 35.36
C GLU A 333 8.87 14.22 36.33
N LEU A 334 9.85 14.04 37.21
CA LEU A 334 9.87 13.07 38.33
C LEU A 334 9.92 13.82 39.66
#